data_AF-A0A1W1UT71-F1
#
_entry.id   AF-A0A1W1UT71-F1
#
_cell.length_a   1.000
_cell.length_b   1.000
_cell.length_c   1.000
_cell.angle_alpha   90.00
_cell.angle_beta   90.00
_cell.angle_gamma   90.00
#
_symmetry.space_group_name_H-M   'P 1'
#
loop_
_entity.id
_entity.type
_entity.pdbx_description
1 polymer ?
#
loop_
_entity_poly.entity_id
_entity_poly.type
_entity_poly.pdbx_seq_one_letter_code
_entity_poly.pdbx_strand_id
1 'polypeptide(L)'
;MAKTNTRSIGIDRFQALLATAAITADVQTITAQPDTNDVDAQLTHLLRQAQDRWGFGLHHLQHTARWTGQTIELLADGRVAADLNADPARIASAYASMSAPDENGLSSWPVLGEGHRTAIKSPAQLRVLIEDAREFETLWTPEKNSLTYRVWRTQTIEGEQLTVEYARPTSAAELLADAAWDVITRIKDRSLQRDLMKRSEDGGILQAFLSARHKNAATNLATLAEAHFTVQGNVGRLTGSAARDFDAFRALQRATAEELLALHEGAVKKVASTLHGELK
;
A
#
# COMPACT_ATOMS: atom_id res chain seq x y z
N MET A 1 -25.48 25.72 -24.66
CA MET A 1 -25.16 24.32 -24.35
C MET A 1 -24.32 24.31 -23.08
N ALA A 2 -24.90 23.84 -21.98
CA ALA A 2 -24.15 23.68 -20.73
C ALA A 2 -23.16 22.53 -20.90
N LYS A 3 -21.86 22.82 -20.85
CA LYS A 3 -20.84 21.79 -20.63
C LYS A 3 -21.02 21.33 -19.18
N THR A 4 -21.81 20.28 -18.98
CA THR A 4 -21.86 19.59 -17.70
C THR A 4 -20.42 19.15 -17.39
N ASN A 5 -19.88 19.69 -16.31
CA ASN A 5 -18.53 19.42 -15.85
C ASN A 5 -18.53 17.98 -15.31
N THR A 6 -18.46 16.99 -16.21
CA THR A 6 -18.40 15.57 -15.85
C THR A 6 -17.04 15.34 -15.23
N ARG A 7 -16.94 15.60 -13.92
CA ARG A 7 -15.83 15.14 -13.10
C ARG A 7 -15.68 13.64 -13.38
N SER A 8 -14.56 13.23 -13.97
CA SER A 8 -14.37 11.82 -14.31
C SER A 8 -14.34 11.04 -13.00
N ILE A 9 -15.31 10.14 -12.82
CA ILE A 9 -15.40 9.24 -11.67
C ILE A 9 -14.08 8.45 -11.48
N GLY A 10 -13.37 8.16 -12.57
CA GLY A 10 -12.07 7.49 -12.53
C GLY A 10 -10.97 8.29 -11.84
N ILE A 11 -10.96 9.63 -11.99
CA ILE A 11 -9.98 10.51 -11.34
C ILE A 11 -10.15 10.48 -9.82
N ASP A 12 -11.38 10.75 -9.34
CA ASP A 12 -11.69 10.77 -7.91
C ASP A 12 -11.43 9.38 -7.29
N ARG A 13 -11.73 8.30 -8.00
CA ARG A 13 -11.44 6.92 -7.56
C ARG A 13 -9.96 6.60 -7.51
N PHE A 14 -9.15 7.06 -8.48
CA PHE A 14 -7.70 6.87 -8.41
C PHE A 14 -7.12 7.61 -7.22
N GLN A 15 -7.57 8.85 -7.01
CA GLN A 15 -7.13 9.65 -5.88
C GLN A 15 -7.51 9.02 -4.54
N ALA A 16 -8.73 8.49 -4.41
CA ALA A 16 -9.17 7.74 -3.22
C ALA A 16 -8.31 6.48 -3.02
N LEU A 17 -8.01 5.74 -4.09
CA LEU A 17 -7.16 4.57 -4.05
C LEU A 17 -5.73 4.92 -3.59
N LEU A 18 -5.09 5.94 -4.18
CA LEU A 18 -3.77 6.42 -3.76
C LEU A 18 -3.73 6.89 -2.30
N ALA A 19 -4.83 7.46 -1.82
CA ALA A 19 -4.93 7.91 -0.43
C ALA A 19 -4.93 6.76 0.58
N THR A 20 -5.21 5.51 0.18
CA THR A 20 -5.04 4.32 1.04
C THR A 20 -3.57 3.94 1.25
N ALA A 21 -2.70 4.36 0.32
CA ALA A 21 -1.25 4.27 0.41
C ALA A 21 -0.60 5.55 0.98
N ALA A 22 -1.40 6.46 1.56
CA ALA A 22 -0.95 7.78 2.04
C ALA A 22 -0.18 8.61 0.98
N ILE A 23 -0.61 8.51 -0.28
CA ILE A 23 -0.09 9.33 -1.37
C ILE A 23 -1.07 10.47 -1.63
N THR A 24 -0.58 11.70 -1.55
CA THR A 24 -1.36 12.90 -1.88
C THR A 24 -0.92 13.38 -3.26
N ALA A 25 -1.82 13.28 -4.23
CA ALA A 25 -1.59 13.72 -5.60
C ALA A 25 -2.83 14.43 -6.14
N ASP A 26 -2.61 15.43 -7.00
CA ASP A 26 -3.66 16.10 -7.74
C ASP A 26 -3.85 15.44 -9.11
N VAL A 27 -4.55 14.30 -9.11
CA VAL A 27 -4.81 13.50 -10.31
C VAL A 27 -5.62 14.30 -11.34
N GLN A 28 -6.47 15.22 -10.87
CA GLN A 28 -7.24 16.12 -11.72
C GLN A 28 -6.31 17.02 -12.54
N THR A 29 -5.31 17.64 -11.91
CA THR A 29 -4.34 18.49 -12.61
C THR A 29 -3.46 17.69 -13.57
N ILE A 30 -3.03 16.48 -13.18
CA ILE A 30 -2.24 15.59 -14.06
C ILE A 30 -2.99 15.31 -15.36
N THR A 31 -4.28 14.97 -15.26
CA THR A 31 -5.11 14.54 -16.40
C THR A 31 -5.76 15.70 -17.18
N ALA A 32 -5.68 16.94 -16.70
CA ALA A 32 -6.32 18.11 -17.32
C ALA A 32 -5.66 18.56 -18.64
N GLN A 33 -4.38 18.24 -18.86
CA GLN A 33 -3.63 18.64 -20.06
C GLN A 33 -2.79 17.48 -20.61
N PRO A 34 -3.45 16.48 -21.23
CA PRO A 34 -2.79 15.24 -21.67
C PRO A 34 -1.77 15.45 -22.80
N ASP A 35 -1.90 16.51 -23.59
CA ASP A 35 -1.00 16.77 -24.72
C ASP A 35 0.33 17.42 -24.31
N THR A 36 0.40 17.98 -23.09
CA THR A 36 1.59 18.67 -22.56
C THR A 36 2.26 17.90 -21.43
N ASN A 37 1.55 16.99 -20.79
CA ASN A 37 2.04 16.18 -19.70
C ASN A 37 2.23 14.74 -20.17
N ASP A 38 3.33 14.09 -19.76
CA ASP A 38 3.41 12.63 -19.81
C ASP A 38 2.52 12.04 -18.70
N VAL A 39 1.21 12.04 -18.96
CA VAL A 39 0.16 11.66 -18.01
C VAL A 39 0.36 10.21 -17.56
N ASP A 40 0.58 9.31 -18.51
CA ASP A 40 0.72 7.88 -18.21
C ASP A 40 1.98 7.61 -17.37
N ALA A 41 3.10 8.30 -17.63
CA ALA A 41 4.29 8.19 -16.79
C ALA A 41 4.04 8.68 -15.35
N GLN A 42 3.35 9.81 -15.18
CA GLN A 42 3.02 10.34 -13.85
C GLN A 42 2.06 9.44 -13.08
N LEU A 43 0.98 8.96 -13.73
CA LEU A 43 0.06 8.01 -13.12
C LEU A 43 0.75 6.69 -12.79
N THR A 44 1.63 6.21 -13.66
CA THR A 44 2.45 5.01 -13.43
C THR A 44 3.37 5.18 -12.23
N HIS A 45 4.00 6.35 -12.08
CA HIS A 45 4.84 6.65 -10.93
C HIS A 45 4.05 6.56 -9.62
N LEU A 46 2.86 7.19 -9.56
CA LEU A 46 1.97 7.14 -8.40
C LEU A 46 1.48 5.72 -8.10
N LEU A 47 1.12 4.95 -9.13
CA LEU A 47 0.71 3.56 -8.97
C LEU A 47 1.83 2.70 -8.39
N ARG A 48 3.07 2.85 -8.86
CA ARG A 48 4.22 2.09 -8.35
C ARG A 48 4.52 2.41 -6.89
N GLN A 49 4.44 3.69 -6.51
CA GLN A 49 4.54 4.09 -5.10
C GLN A 49 3.41 3.47 -4.24
N ALA A 50 2.20 3.36 -4.79
CA ALA A 50 1.09 2.71 -4.09
C ALA A 50 1.34 1.20 -3.94
N GLN A 51 1.86 0.52 -4.97
CA GLN A 51 2.22 -0.89 -4.92
C GLN A 51 3.31 -1.19 -3.88
N ASP A 52 4.33 -0.32 -3.78
CA ASP A 52 5.37 -0.39 -2.75
C ASP A 52 4.77 -0.38 -1.34
N ARG A 53 3.66 0.35 -1.16
CA ARG A 53 3.03 0.54 0.15
C ARG A 53 1.94 -0.49 0.44
N TRP A 54 1.17 -0.93 -0.54
CA TRP A 54 0.14 -1.94 -0.35
C TRP A 54 0.70 -3.33 -0.04
N GLY A 55 1.95 -3.61 -0.44
CA GLY A 55 2.67 -4.80 -0.01
C GLY A 55 2.12 -6.11 -0.56
N PHE A 56 1.46 -6.10 -1.73
CA PHE A 56 1.04 -7.35 -2.41
C PHE A 56 2.24 -8.21 -2.87
N GLY A 57 3.46 -7.65 -2.83
CA GLY A 57 4.70 -8.31 -3.21
C GLY A 57 4.77 -8.66 -4.69
N LEU A 58 4.29 -7.75 -5.52
CA LEU A 58 4.21 -7.86 -6.98
C LEU A 58 5.33 -7.09 -7.70
N HIS A 59 6.50 -6.95 -7.05
CA HIS A 59 7.66 -6.22 -7.59
C HIS A 59 8.26 -6.86 -8.84
N HIS A 60 7.97 -8.14 -9.08
CA HIS A 60 8.38 -8.87 -10.28
C HIS A 60 7.52 -8.52 -11.51
N LEU A 61 6.40 -7.83 -11.33
CA LEU A 61 5.52 -7.39 -12.42
C LEU A 61 5.80 -5.92 -12.75
N GLN A 62 5.67 -5.58 -14.03
CA GLN A 62 5.71 -4.20 -14.48
C GLN A 62 4.32 -3.55 -14.34
N HIS A 63 4.15 -2.76 -13.28
CA HIS A 63 2.93 -1.96 -13.08
C HIS A 63 2.98 -0.67 -13.89
N THR A 64 1.90 -0.39 -14.62
CA THR A 64 1.68 0.87 -15.37
C THR A 64 0.23 1.32 -15.22
N ALA A 65 0.00 2.63 -15.32
CA ALA A 65 -1.33 3.22 -15.33
C ALA A 65 -1.51 4.00 -16.63
N ARG A 66 -2.65 3.81 -17.29
CA ARG A 66 -2.96 4.42 -18.58
C ARG A 66 -4.23 5.25 -18.51
N TRP A 67 -4.15 6.51 -18.90
CA TRP A 67 -5.32 7.38 -19.05
C TRP A 67 -6.04 7.09 -20.37
N THR A 68 -7.33 6.78 -20.31
CA THR A 68 -8.14 6.47 -21.50
C THR A 68 -8.92 7.69 -22.04
N GLY A 69 -8.76 8.86 -21.43
CA GLY A 69 -9.61 10.03 -21.68
C GLY A 69 -10.87 10.07 -20.82
N GLN A 70 -11.26 8.93 -20.23
CA GLN A 70 -12.45 8.82 -19.37
C GLN A 70 -12.16 8.18 -18.01
N THR A 71 -11.30 7.16 -17.97
CA THR A 71 -10.92 6.42 -16.76
C THR A 71 -9.42 6.14 -16.78
N ILE A 72 -8.91 5.55 -15.71
CA ILE A 72 -7.53 5.06 -15.65
C ILE A 72 -7.59 3.53 -15.62
N GLU A 73 -6.87 2.90 -16.53
CA GLU A 73 -6.63 1.46 -16.51
C GLU A 73 -5.34 1.17 -15.73
N LEU A 74 -5.39 0.15 -14.88
CA LEU A 74 -4.24 -0.36 -14.15
C LEU A 74 -3.75 -1.62 -14.86
N LEU A 75 -2.49 -1.64 -15.25
CA LEU A 75 -1.90 -2.73 -16.01
C LEU A 75 -0.76 -3.39 -15.24
N ALA A 76 -0.65 -4.71 -15.42
CA ALA A 76 0.50 -5.52 -15.01
C ALA A 76 1.04 -6.24 -16.25
N ASP A 77 2.34 -6.07 -16.53
CA ASP A 77 3.02 -6.61 -17.73
C ASP A 77 2.29 -6.28 -19.04
N GLY A 78 1.80 -5.04 -19.14
CA GLY A 78 1.09 -4.53 -20.32
C GLY A 78 -0.33 -5.06 -20.52
N ARG A 79 -0.85 -5.89 -19.60
CA ARG A 79 -2.24 -6.37 -19.61
C ARG A 79 -3.08 -5.62 -18.59
N VAL A 80 -4.32 -5.31 -18.94
CA VAL A 80 -5.27 -4.68 -18.02
C VAL A 80 -5.54 -5.63 -16.86
N ALA A 81 -5.06 -5.26 -15.68
CA ALA A 81 -5.29 -5.98 -14.43
C ALA A 81 -6.59 -5.49 -13.78
N ALA A 82 -6.87 -4.19 -13.85
CA ALA A 82 -8.10 -3.59 -13.34
C ALA A 82 -8.47 -2.28 -14.07
N ASP A 83 -9.76 -1.95 -14.06
CA ASP A 83 -10.28 -0.63 -14.46
C ASP A 83 -10.82 0.07 -13.20
N LEU A 84 -10.53 1.36 -13.02
CA LEU A 84 -11.06 2.15 -11.91
C LEU A 84 -12.59 2.36 -11.94
N ASN A 85 -13.26 2.04 -13.05
CA ASN A 85 -14.71 1.94 -13.07
C ASN A 85 -15.24 0.74 -12.26
N ALA A 86 -14.41 -0.25 -11.96
CA ALA A 86 -14.76 -1.35 -11.06
C ALA A 86 -14.80 -0.88 -9.59
N ASP A 87 -15.54 -1.62 -8.76
CA ASP A 87 -15.56 -1.37 -7.32
C ASP A 87 -14.19 -1.72 -6.69
N PRO A 88 -13.75 -1.01 -5.63
CA PRO A 88 -12.43 -1.24 -5.02
C PRO A 88 -12.18 -2.69 -4.60
N ALA A 89 -13.22 -3.41 -4.15
CA ALA A 89 -13.15 -4.83 -3.83
C ALA A 89 -12.67 -5.69 -5.02
N ARG A 90 -13.15 -5.38 -6.23
CA ARG A 90 -12.77 -6.10 -7.45
C ARG A 90 -11.34 -5.78 -7.87
N ILE A 91 -10.90 -4.55 -7.67
CA ILE A 91 -9.51 -4.14 -7.93
C ILE A 91 -8.56 -4.86 -6.96
N ALA A 92 -8.89 -4.86 -5.66
CA ALA A 92 -8.10 -5.57 -4.65
C ALA A 92 -8.03 -7.08 -4.94
N SER A 93 -9.16 -7.69 -5.31
CA SER A 93 -9.21 -9.11 -5.70
C SER A 93 -8.36 -9.42 -6.92
N ALA A 94 -8.31 -8.53 -7.91
CA ALA A 94 -7.44 -8.72 -9.08
C ALA A 94 -5.96 -8.74 -8.67
N TYR A 95 -5.51 -7.81 -7.83
CA TYR A 95 -4.13 -7.83 -7.30
C TYR A 95 -3.84 -9.02 -6.39
N ALA A 96 -4.78 -9.38 -5.52
CA ALA A 96 -4.65 -10.56 -4.66
C ALA A 96 -4.55 -11.87 -5.47
N SER A 97 -5.19 -11.95 -6.65
CA SER A 97 -5.08 -13.13 -7.52
C SER A 97 -3.69 -13.31 -8.14
N MET A 98 -2.87 -12.26 -8.15
CA MET A 98 -1.48 -12.28 -8.62
C MET A 98 -0.47 -12.47 -7.48
N SER A 99 -0.91 -12.34 -6.22
CA SER A 99 -0.01 -12.48 -5.06
C SER A 99 0.13 -13.95 -4.62
N ALA A 100 1.16 -14.21 -3.83
CA ALA A 100 1.42 -15.52 -3.24
C ALA A 100 1.93 -15.34 -1.79
N PRO A 101 1.05 -14.96 -0.84
CA PRO A 101 1.44 -14.80 0.54
C PRO A 101 1.78 -16.15 1.20
N ASP A 102 2.81 -16.17 2.03
CA ASP A 102 3.17 -17.28 2.92
C ASP A 102 2.28 -17.31 4.18
N GLU A 103 2.57 -18.21 5.12
CA GLU A 103 1.83 -18.32 6.38
C GLU A 103 1.89 -17.06 7.28
N ASN A 104 2.86 -16.18 7.05
CA ASN A 104 3.02 -14.91 7.78
C ASN A 104 2.45 -13.72 7.00
N GLY A 105 1.83 -13.95 5.83
CA GLY A 105 1.33 -12.90 4.96
C GLY A 105 2.40 -12.19 4.13
N LEU A 106 3.63 -12.72 4.09
CA LEU A 106 4.73 -12.16 3.29
C LEU A 106 4.74 -12.77 1.89
N SER A 107 5.11 -11.98 0.89
CA SER A 107 5.15 -12.50 -0.48
C SER A 107 6.24 -13.56 -0.66
N SER A 108 5.83 -14.70 -1.20
CA SER A 108 6.72 -15.80 -1.60
C SER A 108 7.44 -15.52 -2.92
N TRP A 109 6.94 -14.60 -3.74
CA TRP A 109 7.50 -14.29 -5.05
C TRP A 109 8.91 -13.69 -4.93
N PRO A 110 9.88 -14.18 -5.71
CA PRO A 110 11.14 -13.48 -5.88
C PRO A 110 10.92 -12.19 -6.68
N VAL A 111 11.69 -11.16 -6.39
CA VAL A 111 11.66 -9.90 -7.15
C VAL A 111 12.44 -10.03 -8.44
N LEU A 112 13.61 -10.68 -8.40
CA LEU A 112 14.51 -10.82 -9.55
C LEU A 112 14.15 -11.99 -10.49
N GLY A 113 13.08 -12.71 -10.21
CA GLY A 113 12.72 -13.95 -10.90
C GLY A 113 13.29 -15.20 -10.23
N GLU A 114 13.10 -16.37 -10.85
CA GLU A 114 13.54 -17.64 -10.27
C GLU A 114 15.07 -17.69 -10.10
N GLY A 115 15.52 -17.94 -8.86
CA GLY A 115 16.94 -17.92 -8.53
C GLY A 115 17.21 -18.13 -7.05
N HIS A 116 18.50 -18.12 -6.69
CA HIS A 116 18.91 -18.25 -5.30
C HIS A 116 18.63 -16.95 -4.53
N ARG A 117 17.85 -17.06 -3.44
CA ARG A 117 17.65 -15.98 -2.47
C ARG A 117 18.49 -16.25 -1.23
N THR A 118 19.25 -15.24 -0.82
CA THR A 118 20.22 -15.37 0.27
C THR A 118 19.55 -15.14 1.62
N ALA A 119 19.68 -16.08 2.55
CA ALA A 119 19.36 -15.82 3.96
C ALA A 119 20.42 -14.90 4.58
N ILE A 120 20.00 -13.81 5.24
CA ILE A 120 20.92 -12.90 5.94
C ILE A 120 21.35 -13.55 7.26
N LYS A 121 22.64 -13.89 7.37
CA LYS A 121 23.22 -14.51 8.58
C LYS A 121 23.96 -13.51 9.46
N SER A 122 24.50 -12.44 8.87
CA SER A 122 25.23 -11.41 9.61
C SER A 122 25.31 -10.08 8.85
N PRO A 123 25.55 -8.95 9.54
CA PRO A 123 25.80 -7.66 8.89
C PRO A 123 27.03 -7.67 7.96
N ALA A 124 28.06 -8.45 8.29
CA ALA A 124 29.26 -8.58 7.46
C ALA A 124 28.96 -9.27 6.11
N GLN A 125 28.11 -10.30 6.12
CA GLN A 125 27.64 -10.93 4.88
C GLN A 125 26.86 -9.94 4.02
N LEU A 126 25.94 -9.19 4.64
CA LEU A 126 25.13 -8.19 3.93
C LEU A 126 25.99 -7.07 3.35
N ARG A 127 27.03 -6.64 4.06
CA ARG A 127 28.02 -5.67 3.57
C ARG A 127 28.69 -6.14 2.29
N VAL A 128 29.16 -7.40 2.23
CA VAL A 128 29.77 -7.98 1.01
C VAL A 128 28.77 -8.03 -0.15
N LEU A 129 27.51 -8.40 0.11
CA LEU A 129 26.47 -8.36 -0.93
C LEU A 129 26.29 -6.94 -1.49
N ILE A 130 26.30 -5.93 -0.62
CA ILE A 130 26.12 -4.54 -1.03
C ILE A 130 27.37 -4.00 -1.73
N GLU A 131 28.56 -4.14 -1.19
CA GLU A 131 29.75 -3.51 -1.76
C GLU A 131 30.19 -4.24 -3.04
N ASP A 132 30.18 -5.58 -3.04
CA ASP A 132 30.90 -6.38 -4.04
C ASP A 132 30.02 -7.20 -4.99
N ALA A 133 28.80 -7.57 -4.59
CA ALA A 133 27.97 -8.41 -5.46
C ALA A 133 27.41 -7.64 -6.68
N ARG A 134 27.01 -8.38 -7.71
CA ARG A 134 26.16 -7.86 -8.78
C ARG A 134 24.70 -7.85 -8.29
N GLU A 135 23.77 -8.36 -9.07
CA GLU A 135 22.39 -8.57 -8.64
C GLU A 135 22.33 -9.67 -7.58
N PHE A 136 21.52 -9.42 -6.55
CA PHE A 136 21.22 -10.39 -5.49
C PHE A 136 19.84 -10.07 -4.93
N GLU A 137 19.24 -11.07 -4.28
CA GLU A 137 18.01 -10.92 -3.51
C GLU A 137 18.15 -11.70 -2.21
N THR A 138 17.63 -11.15 -1.11
CA THR A 138 17.58 -11.83 0.18
C THR A 138 16.20 -12.41 0.47
N LEU A 139 16.16 -13.44 1.31
CA LEU A 139 14.92 -13.84 1.97
C LEU A 139 14.45 -12.76 2.96
N TRP A 140 13.19 -12.84 3.37
CA TRP A 140 12.65 -12.05 4.47
C TRP A 140 13.43 -12.31 5.76
N THR A 141 13.78 -11.25 6.46
CA THR A 141 14.52 -11.27 7.72
C THR A 141 13.71 -10.52 8.78
N PRO A 142 13.39 -11.15 9.93
CA PRO A 142 12.62 -10.51 10.98
C PRO A 142 13.42 -9.42 11.71
N GLU A 143 12.71 -8.40 12.15
CA GLU A 143 13.21 -7.28 12.96
C GLU A 143 12.23 -6.95 14.10
N LYS A 144 12.58 -5.97 14.94
CA LYS A 144 11.73 -5.47 16.02
C LYS A 144 10.42 -4.88 15.48
N ASN A 145 9.44 -4.70 16.37
CA ASN A 145 8.12 -4.11 16.06
C ASN A 145 7.31 -4.90 15.01
N SER A 146 7.51 -6.22 14.96
CA SER A 146 6.86 -7.11 13.98
C SER A 146 7.14 -6.72 12.52
N LEU A 147 8.26 -6.02 12.30
CA LEU A 147 8.75 -5.71 10.96
C LEU A 147 9.52 -6.91 10.42
N THR A 148 9.45 -7.08 9.11
CA THR A 148 10.34 -7.95 8.35
C THR A 148 10.88 -7.15 7.18
N TYR A 149 12.10 -7.47 6.74
CA TYR A 149 12.68 -6.79 5.59
C TYR A 149 13.38 -7.76 4.65
N ARG A 150 13.50 -7.35 3.39
CA ARG A 150 14.37 -7.99 2.41
C ARG A 150 15.07 -6.94 1.57
N VAL A 151 16.14 -7.35 0.91
CA VAL A 151 17.02 -6.48 0.14
C VAL A 151 17.24 -7.12 -1.22
N TRP A 152 17.21 -6.32 -2.27
CA TRP A 152 17.62 -6.77 -3.59
C TRP A 152 18.28 -5.66 -4.38
N ARG A 153 18.97 -6.06 -5.44
CA ARG A 153 19.59 -5.14 -6.38
C ARG A 153 19.28 -5.53 -7.81
N THR A 154 18.94 -4.54 -8.61
CA THR A 154 18.65 -4.65 -10.04
C THR A 154 19.51 -3.70 -10.84
N GLN A 155 19.84 -4.09 -12.08
CA GLN A 155 20.28 -3.16 -13.11
C GLN A 155 19.07 -2.50 -13.79
N THR A 156 18.98 -1.18 -13.76
CA THR A 156 17.96 -0.40 -14.48
C THR A 156 18.58 0.36 -15.65
N ILE A 157 17.73 0.98 -16.48
CA ILE A 157 18.18 1.88 -17.55
C ILE A 157 18.92 3.12 -17.02
N GLU A 158 18.62 3.54 -15.79
CA GLU A 158 19.24 4.69 -15.11
C GLU A 158 20.50 4.30 -14.32
N GLY A 159 20.84 3.00 -14.32
CA GLY A 159 21.98 2.45 -13.60
C GLY A 159 21.58 1.42 -12.54
N GLU A 160 22.54 1.11 -11.69
CA GLU A 160 22.37 0.17 -10.59
C GLU A 160 21.45 0.74 -9.50
N GLN A 161 20.51 -0.07 -9.03
CA GLN A 161 19.59 0.27 -7.95
C GLN A 161 19.62 -0.79 -6.84
N LEU A 162 19.96 -0.37 -5.61
CA LEU A 162 19.80 -1.17 -4.40
C LEU A 162 18.48 -0.80 -3.73
N THR A 163 17.70 -1.80 -3.36
CA THR A 163 16.35 -1.63 -2.82
C THR A 163 16.22 -2.40 -1.51
N VAL A 164 15.60 -1.77 -0.51
CA VAL A 164 15.17 -2.41 0.74
C VAL A 164 13.67 -2.27 0.87
N GLU A 165 13.00 -3.38 1.15
CA GLU A 165 11.58 -3.40 1.45
C GLU A 165 11.40 -3.78 2.91
N TYR A 166 10.59 -3.01 3.61
CA TYR A 166 10.02 -3.37 4.89
C TYR A 166 8.58 -3.78 4.72
N ALA A 167 8.17 -4.81 5.44
CA ALA A 167 6.79 -5.26 5.52
C ALA A 167 6.37 -5.47 6.97
N ARG A 168 5.13 -5.08 7.25
CA ARG A 168 4.36 -5.46 8.43
C ARG A 168 2.99 -5.91 7.92
N PRO A 169 2.85 -7.21 7.61
CA PRO A 169 1.60 -7.77 7.10
C PRO A 169 0.44 -7.40 8.02
N THR A 170 -0.61 -6.80 7.43
CA THR A 170 -1.86 -6.54 8.13
C THR A 170 -2.99 -6.49 7.12
N SER A 171 -4.14 -7.06 7.47
CA SER A 171 -5.30 -7.00 6.61
C SER A 171 -6.04 -5.65 6.75
N ALA A 172 -6.77 -5.24 5.71
CA ALA A 172 -7.65 -4.07 5.81
C ALA A 172 -8.72 -4.25 6.91
N ALA A 173 -9.14 -5.50 7.19
CA ALA A 173 -10.07 -5.82 8.26
C ALA A 173 -9.46 -5.55 9.65
N GLU A 174 -8.18 -5.89 9.86
CA GLU A 174 -7.46 -5.57 11.10
C GLU A 174 -7.32 -4.06 11.28
N LEU A 175 -6.91 -3.33 10.23
CA LEU A 175 -6.83 -1.87 10.27
C LEU A 175 -8.17 -1.23 10.65
N LEU A 176 -9.27 -1.71 10.07
CA LEU A 176 -10.62 -1.24 10.39
C LEU A 176 -11.02 -1.55 11.83
N ALA A 177 -10.62 -2.70 12.36
CA ALA A 177 -10.86 -3.07 13.76
C ALA A 177 -10.08 -2.16 14.72
N ASP A 178 -8.80 -1.91 14.44
CA ASP A 178 -7.96 -0.99 15.21
C ASP A 178 -8.51 0.44 15.18
N ALA A 179 -8.90 0.92 14.00
CA ALA A 179 -9.53 2.22 13.84
C ALA A 179 -10.88 2.32 14.58
N ALA A 180 -11.71 1.28 14.51
CA ALA A 180 -12.99 1.24 15.23
C ALA A 180 -12.78 1.25 16.75
N TRP A 181 -11.77 0.55 17.25
CA TRP A 181 -11.37 0.58 18.65
C TRP A 181 -10.96 1.99 19.09
N ASP A 182 -10.15 2.67 18.28
CA ASP A 182 -9.72 4.04 18.49
C ASP A 182 -10.90 5.03 18.59
N VAL A 183 -11.95 4.81 17.79
CA VAL A 183 -13.17 5.61 17.88
C VAL A 183 -13.97 5.28 19.14
N ILE A 184 -14.16 3.99 19.46
CA ILE A 184 -14.94 3.54 20.64
C ILE A 184 -14.33 4.05 21.94
N THR A 185 -13.01 3.97 22.07
CA THR A 185 -12.28 4.40 23.29
C THR A 185 -12.39 5.91 23.54
N ARG A 186 -12.65 6.72 22.50
CA ARG A 186 -12.82 8.18 22.58
C ARG A 186 -14.26 8.64 22.80
N ILE A 187 -15.24 7.73 22.84
CA ILE A 187 -16.65 8.07 23.09
C ILE A 187 -16.80 8.64 24.51
N LYS A 188 -17.40 9.84 24.62
CA LYS A 188 -17.64 10.51 25.92
C LYS A 188 -18.72 9.83 26.75
N ASP A 189 -19.75 9.28 26.11
CA ASP A 189 -20.81 8.52 26.78
C ASP A 189 -20.28 7.16 27.25
N ARG A 190 -20.07 7.04 28.56
CA ARG A 190 -19.55 5.81 29.20
C ARG A 190 -20.53 4.64 29.12
N SER A 191 -21.84 4.89 29.03
CA SER A 191 -22.83 3.83 28.89
C SER A 191 -22.74 3.22 27.50
N LEU A 192 -22.76 4.06 26.47
CA LEU A 192 -22.62 3.64 25.08
C LEU A 192 -21.27 2.95 24.83
N GLN A 193 -20.18 3.50 25.37
CA GLN A 193 -18.85 2.89 25.27
C GLN A 193 -18.82 1.48 25.85
N ARG A 194 -19.34 1.27 27.07
CA ARG A 194 -19.34 -0.05 27.72
C ARG A 194 -20.22 -1.06 26.97
N ASP A 195 -21.37 -0.61 26.45
CA ASP A 195 -22.24 -1.47 25.65
C ASP A 195 -21.56 -1.91 24.34
N LEU A 196 -20.87 -0.99 23.64
CA LEU A 196 -20.10 -1.32 22.43
C LEU A 196 -18.94 -2.27 22.72
N MET A 197 -18.20 -2.06 23.82
CA MET A 197 -17.14 -2.98 24.24
C MET A 197 -17.70 -4.38 24.52
N LYS A 198 -18.84 -4.48 25.20
CA LYS A 198 -19.49 -5.77 25.46
C LYS A 198 -19.93 -6.46 24.16
N ARG A 199 -20.55 -5.74 23.22
CA ARG A 199 -20.94 -6.29 21.90
C ARG A 199 -19.75 -6.75 21.07
N SER A 200 -18.58 -6.12 21.26
CA SER A 200 -17.37 -6.50 20.55
C SER A 200 -16.81 -7.86 20.96
N GLU A 201 -17.15 -8.35 22.16
CA GLU A 201 -16.77 -9.69 22.64
C GLU A 201 -17.49 -10.79 21.85
N ASP A 202 -18.74 -10.54 21.42
CA ASP A 202 -19.57 -11.53 20.72
C ASP A 202 -19.45 -11.47 19.18
N GLY A 203 -19.30 -10.27 18.61
CA GLY A 203 -19.34 -10.05 17.15
C GLY A 203 -18.09 -9.39 16.56
N GLY A 204 -17.09 -9.07 17.37
CA GLY A 204 -15.92 -8.31 16.95
C GLY A 204 -16.14 -6.78 16.93
N ILE A 205 -15.04 -6.04 17.07
CA ILE A 205 -15.02 -4.58 17.29
C ILE A 205 -15.70 -3.81 16.15
N LEU A 206 -15.38 -4.15 14.90
CA LEU A 206 -15.93 -3.46 13.73
C LEU A 206 -17.45 -3.67 13.61
N GLN A 207 -17.94 -4.90 13.82
CA GLN A 207 -19.38 -5.19 13.76
C GLN A 207 -20.14 -4.47 14.86
N ALA A 208 -19.61 -4.49 16.10
CA ALA A 208 -20.19 -3.75 17.21
C ALA A 208 -20.31 -2.26 16.89
N PHE A 209 -19.24 -1.66 16.35
CA PHE A 209 -19.22 -0.26 15.93
C PHE A 209 -20.28 0.04 14.85
N LEU A 210 -20.31 -0.75 13.78
CA LEU A 210 -21.25 -0.54 12.66
C LEU A 210 -22.71 -0.75 13.07
N SER A 211 -22.99 -1.64 14.04
CA SER A 211 -24.35 -1.87 14.56
C SER A 211 -24.96 -0.66 15.26
N ALA A 212 -24.11 0.24 15.77
CA ALA A 212 -24.52 1.49 16.40
C ALA A 212 -24.59 2.67 15.42
N ARG A 213 -24.39 2.41 14.12
CA ARG A 213 -24.55 3.39 13.03
C ARG A 213 -25.87 3.18 12.31
N HIS A 214 -26.11 3.99 11.27
CA HIS A 214 -27.30 3.83 10.42
C HIS A 214 -27.26 2.49 9.68
N LYS A 215 -28.44 1.98 9.30
CA LYS A 215 -28.64 0.65 8.68
C LYS A 215 -27.79 0.33 7.43
N ASN A 216 -27.24 1.35 6.76
CA ASN A 216 -26.46 1.19 5.53
C ASN A 216 -24.95 1.35 5.75
N ALA A 217 -24.48 1.55 6.99
CA ALA A 217 -23.09 1.89 7.27
C ALA A 217 -22.10 0.82 6.79
N ALA A 218 -22.44 -0.46 6.97
CA ALA A 218 -21.63 -1.58 6.48
C ALA A 218 -21.55 -1.60 4.94
N THR A 219 -22.67 -1.36 4.26
CA THR A 219 -22.72 -1.28 2.79
C THR A 219 -21.90 -0.10 2.28
N ASN A 220 -22.02 1.08 2.90
CA ASN A 220 -21.25 2.27 2.52
C ASN A 220 -19.74 2.01 2.73
N LEU A 221 -19.35 1.43 3.86
CA LEU A 221 -17.95 1.09 4.15
C LEU A 221 -17.37 0.15 3.08
N ALA A 222 -18.13 -0.86 2.64
CA ALA A 222 -17.68 -1.80 1.61
C ALA A 222 -17.40 -1.14 0.25
N THR A 223 -17.95 0.05 -0.01
CA THR A 223 -17.67 0.82 -1.24
C THR A 223 -16.40 1.67 -1.16
N LEU A 224 -15.83 1.87 0.03
CA LEU A 224 -14.62 2.66 0.24
C LEU A 224 -13.37 1.84 -0.09
N ALA A 225 -12.33 2.50 -0.60
CA ALA A 225 -11.07 1.83 -0.90
C ALA A 225 -10.37 1.34 0.38
N GLU A 226 -10.50 2.08 1.47
CA GLU A 226 -9.97 1.75 2.80
C GLU A 226 -10.48 0.42 3.36
N ALA A 227 -11.59 -0.12 2.85
CA ALA A 227 -12.08 -1.43 3.25
C ALA A 227 -11.32 -2.60 2.59
N HIS A 228 -10.53 -2.33 1.55
CA HIS A 228 -9.87 -3.35 0.73
C HIS A 228 -8.36 -3.15 0.60
N PHE A 229 -7.88 -1.92 0.82
CA PHE A 229 -6.47 -1.55 0.72
C PHE A 229 -5.99 -0.93 2.03
N THR A 230 -4.77 -1.30 2.43
CA THR A 230 -4.04 -0.70 3.54
C THR A 230 -2.56 -0.67 3.20
N VAL A 231 -1.80 0.20 3.88
CA VAL A 231 -0.35 0.12 3.89
C VAL A 231 0.05 -1.17 4.61
N GLN A 232 0.95 -1.94 4.02
CA GLN A 232 1.57 -3.14 4.59
C GLN A 232 3.08 -3.14 4.39
N GLY A 233 3.59 -2.41 3.40
CA GLY A 233 5.00 -2.33 3.07
C GLY A 233 5.49 -0.90 2.90
N ASN A 234 6.81 -0.75 2.79
CA ASN A 234 7.45 0.46 2.31
C ASN A 234 8.79 0.10 1.66
N VAL A 235 9.17 0.81 0.60
CA VAL A 235 10.34 0.49 -0.21
C VAL A 235 11.27 1.69 -0.32
N GLY A 236 12.49 1.53 0.18
CA GLY A 236 13.59 2.48 0.03
C GLY A 236 14.50 2.09 -1.12
N ARG A 237 14.99 3.07 -1.88
CA ARG A 237 15.87 2.85 -3.06
C ARG A 237 17.11 3.75 -3.01
N LEU A 238 18.26 3.19 -3.37
CA LEU A 238 19.50 3.92 -3.64
C LEU A 238 19.94 3.63 -5.07
N THR A 239 20.47 4.64 -5.75
CA THR A 239 20.99 4.55 -7.10
C THR A 239 22.44 5.05 -7.17
N GLY A 240 23.15 4.70 -8.24
CA GLY A 240 24.52 5.16 -8.46
C GLY A 240 25.50 4.63 -7.41
N SER A 241 26.50 5.42 -7.02
CA SER A 241 27.52 4.99 -6.05
C SER A 241 26.95 4.66 -4.67
N ALA A 242 25.87 5.32 -4.27
CA ALA A 242 25.19 5.05 -3.01
C ALA A 242 24.56 3.64 -2.97
N ALA A 243 24.23 3.07 -4.14
CA ALA A 243 23.72 1.71 -4.22
C ALA A 243 24.73 0.64 -3.76
N ARG A 244 26.04 0.98 -3.70
CA ARG A 244 27.12 0.10 -3.21
C ARG A 244 27.72 0.55 -1.87
N ASP A 245 27.14 1.55 -1.23
CA ASP A 245 27.61 2.07 0.05
C ASP A 245 26.80 1.45 1.20
N PHE A 246 27.47 0.69 2.07
CA PHE A 246 26.82 0.02 3.20
C PHE A 246 26.28 1.00 4.24
N ASP A 247 26.95 2.12 4.47
CA ASP A 247 26.51 3.12 5.45
C ASP A 247 25.27 3.88 4.92
N ALA A 248 25.27 4.21 3.62
CA ALA A 248 24.09 4.76 2.95
C ALA A 248 22.90 3.78 3.02
N PHE A 249 23.15 2.49 2.78
CA PHE A 249 22.14 1.44 2.95
C PHE A 249 21.60 1.39 4.38
N ARG A 250 22.44 1.46 5.42
CA ARG A 250 21.97 1.44 6.82
C ARG A 250 21.13 2.66 7.17
N ALA A 251 21.44 3.83 6.61
CA ALA A 251 20.61 5.02 6.74
C ALA A 251 19.25 4.83 6.05
N LEU A 252 19.25 4.33 4.80
CA LEU A 252 18.03 4.04 4.05
C LEU A 252 17.15 3.01 4.77
N GLN A 253 17.75 1.93 5.27
CA GLN A 253 17.07 0.86 5.99
C GLN A 253 16.30 1.41 7.20
N ARG A 254 16.96 2.26 8.00
CA ARG A 254 16.33 2.92 9.15
C ARG A 254 15.19 3.83 8.74
N ALA A 255 15.42 4.70 7.77
CA ALA A 255 14.40 5.63 7.29
C ALA A 255 13.16 4.91 6.74
N THR A 256 13.37 3.83 5.99
CA THR A 256 12.30 3.02 5.39
C THR A 256 11.44 2.35 6.46
N ALA A 257 12.08 1.82 7.51
CA ALA A 257 11.39 1.19 8.65
C ALA A 257 10.61 2.22 9.48
N GLU A 258 11.20 3.37 9.78
CA GLU A 258 10.56 4.47 10.52
C GLU A 258 9.35 5.03 9.76
N GLU A 259 9.49 5.21 8.44
CA GLU A 259 8.39 5.66 7.57
C GLU A 259 7.25 4.63 7.54
N LEU A 260 7.53 3.32 7.44
CA LEU A 260 6.46 2.30 7.46
C LEU A 260 5.63 2.35 8.76
N LEU A 261 6.29 2.52 9.90
CA LEU A 261 5.60 2.64 11.19
C LEU A 261 4.72 3.90 11.23
N ALA A 262 5.23 5.03 10.73
CA ALA A 262 4.46 6.27 10.65
C ALA A 262 3.28 6.17 9.67
N LEU A 263 3.46 5.50 8.53
CA LEU A 263 2.40 5.26 7.54
C LEU A 263 1.27 4.41 8.14
N HIS A 264 1.60 3.36 8.90
CA HIS A 264 0.62 2.54 9.62
C HIS A 264 -0.19 3.36 10.63
N GLU A 265 0.49 4.14 11.48
CA GLU A 265 -0.19 4.99 12.47
C GLU A 265 -1.09 6.04 11.78
N GLY A 266 -0.61 6.62 10.68
CA GLY A 266 -1.36 7.56 9.85
C GLY A 266 -2.61 6.92 9.23
N ALA A 267 -2.49 5.69 8.72
CA ALA A 267 -3.60 4.93 8.15
C ALA A 267 -4.71 4.69 9.19
N VAL A 268 -4.36 4.20 10.39
CA VAL A 268 -5.33 4.00 11.48
C VAL A 268 -6.07 5.29 11.82
N LYS A 269 -5.34 6.41 11.97
CA LYS A 269 -5.95 7.73 12.27
C LYS A 269 -6.91 8.19 11.16
N LYS A 270 -6.52 8.03 9.90
CA LYS A 270 -7.34 8.42 8.74
C LYS A 270 -8.63 7.59 8.68
N VAL A 271 -8.51 6.27 8.83
CA VAL A 271 -9.68 5.37 8.84
C VAL A 271 -10.58 5.68 10.05
N ALA A 272 -10.02 5.92 11.24
CA ALA A 272 -10.79 6.31 12.41
C ALA A 272 -11.58 7.61 12.18
N SER A 273 -10.96 8.61 11.53
CA SER A 273 -11.66 9.85 11.13
C SER A 273 -12.81 9.58 10.17
N THR A 274 -12.60 8.71 9.18
CA THR A 274 -13.61 8.29 8.20
C THR A 274 -14.80 7.61 8.89
N LEU A 275 -14.52 6.65 9.79
CA LEU A 275 -15.52 5.96 10.60
C LEU A 275 -16.29 6.92 11.55
N HIS A 276 -15.65 7.99 12.00
CA HIS A 276 -16.26 8.99 12.87
C HIS A 276 -17.18 9.96 12.11
N GLY A 277 -16.76 10.44 10.93
CA GLY A 277 -17.41 11.56 10.23
C GLY A 277 -18.26 11.19 9.01
N GLU A 278 -17.91 10.14 8.27
CA GLU A 278 -18.34 9.95 6.87
C GLU A 278 -19.33 8.80 6.64
N LEU A 279 -19.55 7.93 7.62
CA LEU A 279 -20.61 6.92 7.56
C LEU A 279 -21.98 7.55 7.86
N LYS A 280 -22.45 8.43 6.97
CA LYS A 280 -23.80 8.99 6.95
C LYS A 280 -24.67 8.35 5.88
#